data_AF-A0A925DDY5-F1
#
_entry.id   AF-A0A925DDY5-F1
#
_cell.length_a   1.000
_cell.length_b   1.000
_cell.length_c   1.000
_cell.angle_alpha   90.00
_cell.angle_beta   90.00
_cell.angle_gamma   90.00
#
_symmetry.space_group_name_H-M   'P 1'
#
loop_
_entity.id
_entity.type
_entity.pdbx_description
1 polymer ?
#
loop_
_entity_poly.entity_id
_entity_poly.type
_entity_poly.pdbx_seq_one_letter_code
_entity_poly.pdbx_strand_id
1 'polypeptide(L)'
;MYRFNFHGIPCECETADELRAIVASNGQAQPPKAKRPYKRKAKASRNGVKASWDNAHRVAKRLGRKDVAQVRSDLKAGTIKE
;
A
#
# COMPACT_ATOMS: atom_id res chain seq x y z
N MET A 1 -15.28 22.98 36.51
CA MET A 1 -14.27 22.34 35.63
C MET A 1 -14.94 21.24 34.83
N TYR A 2 -15.06 21.43 33.53
CA TYR A 2 -15.62 20.48 32.57
C TYR A 2 -14.47 19.80 31.83
N ARG A 3 -14.48 18.47 31.81
CA ARG A 3 -13.45 17.66 31.14
C ARG A 3 -14.13 16.92 30.00
N PHE A 4 -13.65 17.09 28.78
CA PHE A 4 -14.23 16.45 27.61
C PHE A 4 -13.14 16.11 26.60
N ASN A 5 -13.38 15.03 25.84
CA ASN A 5 -12.48 14.63 24.77
C ASN A 5 -12.95 15.25 23.46
N PHE A 6 -12.13 16.12 22.88
CA PHE A 6 -12.41 16.80 21.63
C PHE A 6 -11.45 16.32 20.54
N HIS A 7 -11.96 15.58 19.56
CA HIS A 7 -11.15 14.94 18.49
C HIS A 7 -9.96 14.07 19.00
N GLY A 8 -10.09 13.47 20.18
CA GLY A 8 -9.04 12.65 20.79
C GLY A 8 -8.01 13.45 21.61
N ILE A 9 -8.22 14.76 21.76
CA ILE A 9 -7.43 15.61 22.66
C ILE A 9 -8.24 15.82 23.94
N PRO A 10 -7.68 15.51 25.13
CA PRO A 10 -8.32 15.82 26.38
C PRO A 10 -8.30 17.33 26.61
N CYS A 11 -9.47 17.93 26.67
CA CYS A 11 -9.66 19.35 26.92
C CYS A 11 -10.35 19.55 28.27
N GLU A 12 -9.90 20.59 28.98
CA GLU A 12 -10.45 21.00 30.25
C GLU A 12 -10.80 22.49 30.15
N CYS A 13 -12.02 22.86 30.54
CA CYS A 13 -12.41 24.25 30.66
C CYS A 13 -13.07 24.52 32.02
N GLU A 14 -12.97 25.75 32.49
CA GLU A 14 -13.44 26.11 33.83
C GLU A 14 -14.89 26.57 33.79
N THR A 15 -15.31 27.19 32.69
CA THR A 15 -16.62 27.82 32.54
C THR A 15 -17.45 27.25 31.38
N ALA A 16 -18.77 27.36 31.48
CA ALA A 16 -19.69 26.88 30.44
C ALA A 16 -19.64 27.72 29.15
N ASP A 17 -19.16 28.96 29.24
CA ASP A 17 -19.01 29.86 28.08
C ASP A 17 -17.82 29.43 27.21
N GLU A 18 -16.70 29.07 27.82
CA GLU A 18 -15.53 28.49 27.14
C GLU A 18 -15.87 27.18 26.42
N LEU A 19 -16.68 26.32 27.04
CA LEU A 19 -17.18 25.10 26.40
C LEU A 19 -17.94 25.43 25.11
N ARG A 20 -18.84 26.42 25.15
CA ARG A 20 -19.65 26.84 24.00
C ARG A 20 -18.78 27.46 22.91
N ALA A 21 -17.77 28.25 23.28
CA ALA A 21 -16.83 28.83 22.33
C ALA A 21 -16.03 27.74 21.59
N ILE A 22 -15.53 26.71 22.29
CA ILE A 22 -14.78 25.60 21.69
C ILE A 22 -15.66 24.78 20.73
N VAL A 23 -16.91 24.53 21.12
CA VAL A 23 -17.88 23.77 20.30
C VAL A 23 -18.34 24.59 19.09
N ALA A 24 -18.58 25.90 19.26
CA ALA A 24 -19.07 26.79 18.19
C ALA A 24 -17.97 27.16 17.17
N SER A 25 -16.71 27.26 17.60
CA SER A 25 -15.58 27.62 16.72
C SER A 25 -15.28 26.56 15.65
N ASN A 26 -15.81 25.33 15.79
CA ASN A 26 -15.60 24.22 14.86
C ASN A 26 -16.84 23.88 13.99
N GLY A 27 -17.62 24.88 13.59
CA GLY A 27 -18.69 24.75 12.58
C GLY A 27 -18.26 24.23 11.19
N GLN A 28 -17.04 23.72 11.02
CA GLN A 28 -16.60 22.97 9.85
C GLN A 28 -16.37 21.51 10.24
N ALA A 29 -17.46 20.75 10.34
CA ALA A 29 -17.42 19.31 10.29
C ALA A 29 -16.89 18.88 8.91
N GLN A 30 -15.57 18.73 8.77
CA GLN A 30 -15.02 18.06 7.60
C GLN A 30 -15.55 16.62 7.61
N PRO A 31 -16.18 16.15 6.52
CA PRO A 31 -16.70 14.80 6.48
C PRO A 31 -15.54 13.82 6.68
N PRO A 32 -15.73 12.74 7.46
CA PRO A 32 -14.70 11.74 7.64
C PRO A 32 -14.30 11.20 6.27
N LYS A 33 -13.04 11.42 5.87
CA LYS A 33 -12.49 10.87 4.64
C LYS A 33 -12.63 9.35 4.70
N ALA A 34 -13.54 8.80 3.91
CA ALA A 34 -13.75 7.36 3.81
C ALA A 34 -12.40 6.69 3.51
N LYS A 35 -11.99 5.78 4.39
CA LYS A 35 -10.78 4.96 4.17
C LYS A 35 -11.06 4.07 2.96
N ARG A 36 -10.56 4.46 1.79
CA ARG A 36 -10.61 3.60 0.59
C ARG A 36 -9.94 2.27 0.95
N PRO A 37 -10.52 1.10 0.62
CA PRO A 37 -9.86 -0.16 0.86
C PRO A 37 -8.53 -0.16 0.10
N TYR A 38 -7.44 -0.14 0.85
CA TYR A 38 -6.10 -0.25 0.31
C TYR A 38 -6.02 -1.63 -0.34
N LYS A 39 -6.10 -1.68 -1.68
CA LYS A 39 -5.70 -2.88 -2.43
C LYS A 39 -4.22 -3.08 -2.14
N ARG A 40 -3.91 -3.90 -1.13
CA ARG A 40 -2.58 -4.49 -0.94
C ARG A 40 -2.23 -5.19 -2.24
N LYS A 41 -1.47 -4.52 -3.12
CA LYS A 41 -0.75 -5.25 -4.16
C LYS A 41 0.23 -6.14 -3.42
N ALA A 42 -0.02 -7.45 -3.42
CA ALA A 42 0.91 -8.41 -2.86
C ALA A 42 2.29 -8.12 -3.45
N LYS A 43 3.26 -7.78 -2.61
CA LYS A 43 4.65 -7.65 -3.06
C LYS A 43 5.05 -9.03 -3.56
N ALA A 44 5.34 -9.16 -4.85
CA ALA A 44 5.88 -10.39 -5.39
C ALA A 44 7.14 -10.75 -4.60
N SER A 45 7.18 -11.96 -4.04
CA SER A 45 8.34 -12.46 -3.32
C SER A 45 9.57 -12.33 -4.21
N ARG A 46 10.59 -11.58 -3.75
CA ARG A 46 11.83 -11.33 -4.49
C ARG A 46 12.55 -12.64 -4.85
N ASN A 47 12.34 -13.69 -4.06
CA ASN A 47 12.91 -15.02 -4.26
C ASN A 47 12.32 -15.74 -5.49
N GLY A 48 11.01 -15.62 -5.72
CA GLY A 48 10.36 -16.21 -6.90
C GLY A 48 10.77 -15.52 -8.21
N VAL A 49 11.06 -14.21 -8.15
CA VAL A 49 11.55 -13.46 -9.30
C VAL A 49 12.98 -13.89 -9.67
N LYS A 50 13.87 -14.07 -8.68
CA LYS A 50 15.25 -14.50 -8.90
C LYS A 50 15.30 -15.90 -9.56
N ALA A 51 14.57 -16.87 -9.00
CA ALA A 51 14.48 -18.22 -9.57
C ALA A 51 13.99 -18.24 -11.02
N SER A 52 13.01 -17.37 -11.36
CA SER A 52 12.51 -17.24 -12.74
C SER A 52 13.58 -16.71 -13.71
N TRP A 53 14.47 -15.83 -13.26
CA TRP A 53 15.57 -15.33 -14.09
C TRP A 53 16.71 -16.35 -14.23
N ASP A 54 17.08 -17.03 -13.15
CA ASP A 54 18.11 -18.08 -13.20
C ASP A 54 17.70 -19.19 -14.17
N ASN A 55 16.42 -19.57 -14.20
CA ASN A 55 15.91 -20.54 -15.16
C ASN A 55 15.98 -20.01 -16.61
N ALA A 56 15.57 -18.76 -16.84
CA ALA A 56 15.66 -18.15 -18.16
C ALA A 56 17.10 -18.05 -18.67
N HIS A 57 18.07 -17.74 -17.81
CA HIS A 57 19.50 -17.73 -18.16
C HIS A 57 20.00 -19.11 -18.58
N ARG A 58 19.62 -20.16 -17.84
CA ARG A 58 19.97 -21.55 -18.15
C ARG A 58 19.43 -21.98 -19.52
N VAL A 59 18.16 -21.68 -19.79
CA VAL A 59 17.50 -22.00 -21.05
C VAL A 59 18.08 -21.18 -22.21
N ALA A 60 18.35 -19.90 -22.01
CA ALA A 60 18.99 -19.03 -23.00
C ALA A 60 20.37 -19.56 -23.42
N LYS A 61 21.19 -20.00 -22.45
CA LYS A 61 22.49 -20.62 -22.71
C LYS A 61 22.35 -21.93 -23.51
N ARG A 62 21.37 -22.78 -23.17
CA ARG A 62 21.11 -24.04 -23.88
C ARG A 62 20.70 -23.80 -25.34
N LEU A 63 19.90 -22.76 -25.58
CA LEU A 63 19.39 -22.41 -26.91
C LEU A 63 20.35 -21.49 -27.71
N GLY A 64 21.49 -21.10 -27.15
CA GLY A 64 22.40 -20.12 -27.77
C GLY A 64 21.79 -18.72 -27.94
N ARG A 65 20.73 -18.38 -27.19
CA ARG A 65 20.03 -17.10 -27.27
C ARG A 65 20.71 -16.06 -26.38
N LYS A 66 20.94 -14.86 -26.94
CA LYS A 66 21.50 -13.71 -26.21
C LYS A 66 20.45 -12.98 -25.39
N ASP A 67 19.18 -13.03 -25.80
CA ASP A 67 18.09 -12.28 -25.16
C ASP A 67 17.38 -13.10 -24.08
N VAL A 68 17.81 -12.92 -22.83
CA VAL A 68 17.28 -13.66 -21.68
C VAL A 68 15.88 -13.18 -21.29
N ALA A 69 15.55 -11.90 -21.55
CA ALA A 69 14.24 -11.35 -21.25
C ALA A 69 13.15 -11.98 -22.13
N GLN A 70 13.43 -12.12 -23.43
CA GLN A 70 12.57 -12.81 -24.38
C GLN A 70 12.41 -14.28 -24.01
N VAL A 71 13.51 -14.98 -23.68
CA VAL A 71 13.46 -16.38 -23.23
C VAL A 71 12.59 -16.53 -21.97
N ARG A 72 12.66 -15.58 -21.03
CA ARG A 72 11.77 -15.58 -19.85
C ARG A 72 10.31 -15.40 -20.23
N SER A 73 10.02 -14.53 -21.19
CA SER A 73 8.67 -14.31 -21.70
C SER A 73 8.14 -15.58 -22.40
N ASP A 74 8.97 -16.21 -23.23
CA ASP A 74 8.63 -17.42 -23.97
C ASP A 74 8.41 -18.63 -23.04
N LEU A 75 9.22 -18.76 -21.97
CA LEU A 75 9.02 -19.76 -20.92
C LEU A 75 7.70 -19.54 -20.17
N LYS A 76 7.37 -18.28 -19.85
CA LYS A 76 6.10 -17.94 -19.20
C LYS A 76 4.90 -18.17 -20.11
N ALA A 77 5.07 -17.97 -21.42
CA ALA A 77 4.05 -18.21 -22.43
C ALA A 77 3.90 -19.71 -22.79
N GLY A 78 4.82 -20.57 -22.34
CA GLY A 78 4.83 -22.01 -22.65
C GLY A 78 5.32 -22.34 -24.07
N THR A 79 5.89 -21.36 -24.78
CA THR A 79 6.44 -21.52 -26.13
C THR A 79 7.70 -22.38 -26.13
N ILE A 80 8.47 -22.33 -25.05
CA ILE A 80 9.69 -23.13 -24.85
C ILE A 80 9.40 -24.13 -23.73
N LYS A 81 9.60 -25.43 -24.00
CA LYS A 81 9.54 -26.49 -22.98
C LYS A 81 10.95 -26.73 -22.43
N GLU A 82 11.05 -26.85 -21.11
CA GLU A 82 12.31 -27.09 -20.38
C GLU A 82 12.92 -28.48 -20.59
#